data_AF-A0A945UCR0-F1
#
_entry.id   AF-A0A945UCR0-F1
#
_cell.length_a   1.000
_cell.length_b   1.000
_cell.length_c   1.000
_cell.angle_alpha   90.00
_cell.angle_beta   90.00
_cell.angle_gamma   90.00
#
_symmetry.space_group_name_H-M   'P 1'
#
loop_
_entity.id
_entity.type
_entity.pdbx_description
1 polymer ?
#
loop_
_entity_poly.entity_id
_entity_poly.type
_entity_poly.pdbx_seq_one_letter_code
_entity_poly.pdbx_strand_id
1 'polypeptide(L)'
;MKTKNLILISLICFSLFVFLRPSMAEEIDAQKLLKRVDDNLWANTKFISGRLIIDNGRKVRTLTQDSWMEGVERSYSHYKSPAREKGTKMLKIGGKLWMYTPRTDRKILIAGHLLRQSMMGSDLSYEDQMEDHKLSYSYSATFEKFVQFEGARCAILNLVARDKETTYQTRKAWINPENKTILKEERFAKSGKLLKRILFKDYEIIGQRRFPRTMIFRDMLKENTKTSYKFDVIKFDVQIPAKYFSQSILKR
;
A
#
# COMPACT_ATOMS: atom_id res chain seq x y z
N MET A 1 -60.40 53.86 -48.27
CA MET A 1 -60.16 54.24 -46.86
C MET A 1 -60.03 52.97 -46.03
N LYS A 2 -58.93 52.84 -45.28
CA LYS A 2 -58.60 51.80 -44.26
C LYS A 2 -58.06 50.44 -44.73
N THR A 3 -56.74 50.39 -44.65
CA THR A 3 -55.78 49.27 -44.54
C THR A 3 -55.86 48.50 -43.20
N LYS A 4 -55.18 47.33 -43.17
CA LYS A 4 -54.65 46.55 -42.01
C LYS A 4 -55.65 45.52 -41.42
N ASN A 5 -55.35 44.23 -41.24
CA ASN A 5 -54.14 43.62 -40.69
C ASN A 5 -53.84 42.24 -41.32
N LEU A 6 -52.62 42.11 -41.84
CA LEU A 6 -51.87 40.87 -41.99
C LEU A 6 -50.81 40.88 -40.87
N ILE A 7 -50.37 39.71 -40.40
CA ILE A 7 -49.21 39.45 -39.50
C ILE A 7 -49.53 39.42 -37.98
N LEU A 8 -49.57 38.21 -37.42
CA LEU A 8 -48.96 37.86 -36.13
C LEU A 8 -48.73 36.34 -36.08
N ILE A 9 -47.73 35.86 -36.82
CA ILE A 9 -46.43 35.42 -36.28
C ILE A 9 -46.59 34.39 -35.15
N SER A 10 -46.55 33.14 -35.60
CA SER A 10 -45.97 31.97 -34.91
C SER A 10 -44.80 32.35 -34.01
N LEU A 11 -45.05 32.56 -32.71
CA LEU A 11 -44.02 32.70 -31.69
C LEU A 11 -44.66 32.36 -30.35
N ILE A 12 -44.56 31.10 -29.90
CA ILE A 12 -44.51 30.63 -28.50
C ILE A 12 -44.40 29.09 -28.61
N CYS A 13 -43.27 28.65 -29.11
CA CYS A 13 -42.71 27.33 -28.80
C CYS A 13 -41.20 27.56 -28.75
N PHE A 14 -40.78 28.49 -27.88
CA PHE A 14 -39.38 28.63 -27.51
C PHE A 14 -39.07 27.36 -26.72
N SER A 15 -38.56 26.38 -27.45
CA SER A 15 -38.08 25.12 -26.92
C SER A 15 -37.15 25.44 -25.77
N LEU A 16 -37.61 25.09 -24.57
CA LEU A 16 -36.74 24.92 -23.42
C LEU A 16 -35.92 23.64 -23.67
N PHE A 17 -35.08 23.65 -24.71
CA PHE A 17 -33.99 22.71 -24.84
C PHE A 17 -32.99 23.11 -23.77
N VAL A 18 -33.27 22.66 -22.55
CA VAL A 18 -32.26 22.54 -21.51
C VAL A 18 -31.19 21.67 -22.14
N PHE A 19 -30.12 22.30 -22.63
CA PHE A 19 -28.89 21.61 -22.95
C PHE A 19 -28.44 20.98 -21.63
N LEU A 20 -28.88 19.74 -21.37
CA LEU A 20 -28.15 18.83 -20.51
C LEU A 20 -26.78 18.72 -21.16
N ARG A 21 -25.85 19.59 -20.74
CA ARG A 21 -24.44 19.36 -20.97
C ARG A 21 -24.21 17.98 -20.38
N PRO A 22 -23.82 16.96 -21.17
CA PRO A 22 -23.32 15.75 -20.56
C PRO A 22 -22.22 16.23 -19.62
N SER A 23 -22.41 15.98 -18.33
CA SER A 23 -21.33 16.15 -17.36
C SER A 23 -20.20 15.33 -17.94
N MET A 24 -19.17 16.00 -18.49
CA MET A 24 -17.94 15.33 -18.83
C MET A 24 -17.43 14.82 -17.50
N ALA A 25 -17.70 13.54 -17.24
CA ALA A 25 -17.16 12.86 -16.09
C ALA A 25 -15.66 13.11 -16.15
N GLU A 26 -15.15 13.85 -15.17
CA GLU A 26 -13.72 14.16 -15.09
C GLU A 26 -12.98 12.82 -15.18
N GLU A 27 -12.23 12.65 -16.28
CA GLU A 27 -11.49 11.41 -16.51
C GLU A 27 -10.46 11.29 -15.38
N ILE A 28 -10.53 10.22 -14.60
CA ILE A 28 -9.58 10.03 -13.50
C ILE A 28 -8.20 9.84 -14.10
N ASP A 29 -7.32 10.81 -13.87
CA ASP A 29 -5.88 10.63 -14.02
C ASP A 29 -5.38 9.64 -12.96
N ALA A 30 -5.34 8.37 -13.35
CA ALA A 30 -4.98 7.24 -12.50
C ALA A 30 -3.56 7.39 -11.92
N GLN A 31 -2.61 7.88 -12.72
CA GLN A 31 -1.23 8.01 -12.28
C GLN A 31 -1.10 9.11 -11.22
N LYS A 32 -1.75 10.26 -11.45
CA LYS A 32 -1.78 11.37 -10.48
C LYS A 32 -2.51 10.99 -9.20
N LEU A 33 -3.60 10.22 -9.31
CA LEU A 33 -4.31 9.70 -8.14
C LEU A 33 -3.42 8.75 -7.33
N LEU A 34 -2.73 7.79 -7.98
CA LEU A 34 -1.82 6.87 -7.31
C LEU A 34 -0.68 7.62 -6.61
N LYS A 35 -0.11 8.66 -7.25
CA LYS A 35 0.93 9.50 -6.62
C LYS A 35 0.42 10.17 -5.33
N ARG A 36 -0.81 10.67 -5.33
CA ARG A 36 -1.42 11.29 -4.13
C ARG A 36 -1.61 10.28 -3.00
N VAL A 37 -1.91 9.02 -3.32
CA VAL A 37 -1.95 7.94 -2.33
C VAL A 37 -0.55 7.68 -1.77
N ASP A 38 0.47 7.62 -2.62
CA ASP A 38 1.84 7.43 -2.14
C ASP A 38 2.29 8.56 -1.20
N ASP A 39 1.92 9.81 -1.48
CA ASP A 39 2.29 10.95 -0.63
C ASP A 39 1.69 10.86 0.79
N ASN A 40 0.62 10.07 0.99
CA ASN A 40 0.08 9.74 2.32
C ASN A 40 0.85 8.60 3.03
N LEU A 41 1.36 7.61 2.28
CA LEU A 41 1.98 6.40 2.84
C LEU A 41 3.50 6.51 3.02
N TRP A 42 4.13 7.38 2.24
CA TRP A 42 5.58 7.51 2.14
C TRP A 42 6.12 8.79 2.77
N ALA A 43 7.30 8.68 3.37
CA ALA A 43 8.09 9.78 3.90
C ALA A 43 9.58 9.46 3.74
N ASN A 44 10.44 10.47 3.82
CA ASN A 44 11.88 10.30 3.68
C ASN A 44 12.45 9.46 4.83
N THR A 45 11.97 9.67 6.04
CA THR A 45 12.28 8.82 7.18
C THR A 45 11.02 8.50 7.95
N LYS A 46 11.00 7.33 8.61
CA LYS A 46 9.93 7.00 9.56
C LYS A 46 10.39 6.05 10.65
N PHE A 47 9.74 6.19 11.80
CA PHE A 47 9.81 5.26 12.91
C PHE A 47 8.45 4.62 13.12
N ILE A 48 8.43 3.30 13.30
CA ILE A 48 7.23 2.52 13.58
C ILE A 48 7.48 1.69 14.83
N SER A 49 6.56 1.75 15.80
CA SER A 49 6.38 0.68 16.78
C SER A 49 5.06 -0.01 16.46
N GLY A 50 5.06 -1.33 16.35
CA GLY A 50 3.83 -2.03 15.99
C GLY A 50 3.84 -3.52 16.27
N ARG A 51 2.72 -4.14 15.91
CA ARG A 51 2.42 -5.55 16.15
C ARG A 51 2.11 -6.27 14.85
N LEU A 52 2.79 -7.39 14.61
CA LEU A 52 2.39 -8.35 13.59
C LEU A 52 1.63 -9.48 14.27
N ILE A 53 0.32 -9.53 14.07
CA ILE A 53 -0.56 -10.59 14.54
C ILE A 53 -0.67 -11.62 13.43
N ILE A 54 0.02 -12.74 13.58
CA ILE A 54 0.10 -13.82 12.60
C ILE A 54 -0.86 -14.93 13.01
N ASP A 55 -1.83 -15.20 12.15
CA ASP A 55 -2.70 -16.37 12.18
C ASP A 55 -2.33 -17.29 11.01
N ASN A 56 -1.78 -18.46 11.33
CA ASN A 56 -1.40 -19.46 10.34
C ASN A 56 -2.46 -20.55 10.15
N GLY A 57 -3.69 -20.33 10.61
CA GLY A 57 -4.81 -21.28 10.54
C GLY A 57 -4.81 -22.34 11.64
N ARG A 58 -3.72 -22.46 12.42
CA ARG A 58 -3.62 -23.38 13.57
C ARG A 58 -3.43 -22.63 14.89
N LYS A 59 -2.66 -21.56 14.87
CA LYS A 59 -2.33 -20.76 16.04
C LYS A 59 -2.17 -19.31 15.67
N VAL A 60 -2.63 -18.45 16.57
CA VAL A 60 -2.38 -17.01 16.52
C VAL A 60 -1.20 -16.66 17.41
N ARG A 61 -0.28 -15.83 16.91
CA ARG A 61 0.81 -15.26 17.69
C ARG A 61 1.04 -13.80 17.33
N THR A 62 1.51 -13.02 18.29
CA THR A 62 1.78 -11.59 18.09
C THR A 62 3.25 -11.31 18.29
N LEU A 63 3.87 -10.74 17.25
CA LEU A 63 5.22 -10.17 17.30
C LEU A 63 5.10 -8.68 17.59
N THR A 64 5.94 -8.13 18.48
CA THR A 64 6.11 -6.68 18.60
C THR A 64 7.46 -6.28 18.03
N GLN A 65 7.52 -5.16 17.32
CA GLN A 65 8.76 -4.64 16.78
C GLN A 65 8.81 -3.12 16.78
N ASP A 66 10.04 -2.61 16.80
CA ASP A 66 10.36 -1.25 16.40
C ASP A 66 11.07 -1.28 15.05
N SER A 67 10.80 -0.31 14.19
CA SER A 67 11.39 -0.21 12.86
C SER A 67 11.73 1.22 12.50
N TRP A 68 12.91 1.40 11.94
CA TRP A 68 13.47 2.66 11.47
C TRP A 68 13.73 2.52 9.99
N MET A 69 13.26 3.48 9.20
CA MET A 69 13.35 3.43 7.75
C MET A 69 13.80 4.77 7.22
N GLU A 70 14.65 4.74 6.20
CA GLU A 70 15.08 5.90 5.45
C GLU A 70 14.98 5.61 3.95
N GLY A 71 14.08 6.33 3.31
CA GLY A 71 13.73 6.21 1.91
C GLY A 71 13.29 4.79 1.56
N VAL A 72 13.84 4.33 0.44
CA VAL A 72 13.66 2.98 -0.11
C VAL A 72 14.92 2.12 0.05
N GLU A 73 15.97 2.71 0.62
CA GLU A 73 17.32 2.14 0.60
C GLU A 73 17.63 1.44 1.91
N ARG A 74 17.19 1.97 3.05
CA ARG A 74 17.67 1.52 4.36
C ARG A 74 16.51 1.30 5.32
N SER A 75 16.49 0.13 5.94
CA SER A 75 15.56 -0.15 7.04
C SER A 75 16.19 -1.03 8.09
N TYR A 76 15.80 -0.83 9.34
CA TYR A 76 16.20 -1.66 10.47
C TYR A 76 14.98 -1.98 11.32
N SER A 77 14.77 -3.26 11.60
CA SER A 77 13.68 -3.74 12.46
C SER A 77 14.25 -4.53 13.63
N HIS A 78 13.74 -4.27 14.83
CA HIS A 78 14.10 -4.98 16.06
C HIS A 78 12.85 -5.56 16.72
N TYR A 79 12.79 -6.89 16.78
CA TYR A 79 11.67 -7.62 17.38
C TYR A 79 11.85 -7.70 18.90
N LYS A 80 10.85 -7.21 19.65
CA LYS A 80 10.87 -7.12 21.12
C LYS A 80 10.17 -8.31 21.80
N SER A 81 9.22 -8.93 21.12
CA SER A 81 8.45 -10.08 21.63
C SER A 81 7.87 -10.92 20.48
N PRO A 82 7.45 -12.17 20.73
CA PRO A 82 7.52 -12.93 21.99
C PRO A 82 8.93 -13.47 22.25
N ALA A 83 9.12 -14.23 23.33
CA ALA A 83 10.44 -14.74 23.74
C ALA A 83 11.21 -15.46 22.63
N ARG A 84 10.52 -16.14 21.71
CA ARG A 84 11.13 -16.84 20.57
C ARG A 84 11.80 -15.89 19.57
N GLU A 85 11.21 -14.73 19.32
CA GLU A 85 11.71 -13.74 18.35
C GLU A 85 12.40 -12.53 19.01
N LYS A 86 12.31 -12.38 20.33
CA LYS A 86 12.92 -11.29 21.10
C LYS A 86 14.42 -11.16 20.77
N GLY A 87 14.81 -9.95 20.39
CA GLY A 87 16.18 -9.59 20.00
C GLY A 87 16.50 -9.89 18.53
N THR A 88 15.59 -10.47 17.75
CA THR A 88 15.79 -10.63 16.31
C THR A 88 15.93 -9.26 15.67
N LYS A 89 16.90 -9.12 14.78
CA LYS A 89 17.17 -7.88 14.05
C LYS A 89 17.14 -8.15 12.56
N MET A 90 16.51 -7.25 11.80
CA MET A 90 16.59 -7.23 10.35
C MET A 90 17.16 -5.90 9.91
N LEU A 91 18.03 -5.93 8.91
CA LEU A 91 18.66 -4.74 8.34
C LEU A 91 18.60 -4.86 6.82
N LYS A 92 17.94 -3.92 6.17
CA LYS A 92 18.00 -3.68 4.74
C LYS A 92 18.99 -2.55 4.46
N ILE A 93 19.90 -2.75 3.52
CA ILE A 93 20.72 -1.68 2.92
C ILE A 93 20.81 -1.96 1.42
N GLY A 94 20.30 -1.04 0.62
CA GLY A 94 20.07 -1.22 -0.81
C GLY A 94 19.17 -2.42 -1.07
N GLY A 95 19.58 -3.30 -1.99
CA GLY A 95 18.87 -4.54 -2.32
C GLY A 95 19.18 -5.75 -1.43
N LYS A 96 19.84 -5.58 -0.29
CA LYS A 96 20.27 -6.69 0.58
C LYS A 96 19.58 -6.65 1.94
N LEU A 97 19.03 -7.79 2.35
CA LEU A 97 18.40 -7.97 3.65
C LEU A 97 19.19 -8.94 4.52
N TRP A 98 19.72 -8.47 5.64
CA TRP A 98 20.35 -9.31 6.64
C TRP A 98 19.41 -9.54 7.81
N MET A 99 19.42 -10.76 8.35
CA MET A 99 18.68 -11.13 9.54
C MET A 99 19.65 -11.71 10.58
N TYR A 100 19.55 -11.23 11.81
CA TYR A 100 20.24 -11.77 12.97
C TYR A 100 19.24 -12.38 13.95
N THR A 101 19.50 -13.62 14.37
CA THR A 101 18.68 -14.35 15.35
C THR A 101 19.51 -14.66 16.61
N PRO A 102 19.20 -14.04 17.78
CA PRO A 102 19.98 -14.23 19.01
C PRO A 102 20.02 -15.67 19.50
N ARG A 103 18.90 -16.39 19.40
CA ARG A 103 18.76 -17.75 19.92
C ARG A 103 19.78 -18.73 19.31
N THR A 104 20.18 -18.49 18.07
CA THR A 104 21.16 -19.31 17.36
C THR A 104 22.48 -18.57 17.13
N ASP A 105 22.57 -17.31 17.54
CA ASP A 105 23.69 -16.41 17.25
C ASP A 105 24.10 -16.41 15.76
N ARG A 106 23.10 -16.38 14.87
CA ARG A 106 23.32 -16.47 13.41
C ARG A 106 22.93 -15.17 12.72
N LYS A 107 23.83 -14.68 11.87
CA LYS A 107 23.58 -13.65 10.85
C LYS A 107 23.48 -14.32 9.48
N ILE A 108 22.36 -14.13 8.80
CA ILE A 108 22.12 -14.65 7.44
C ILE A 108 21.76 -13.52 6.48
N LEU A 109 22.17 -13.65 5.23
CA LEU A 109 21.68 -12.81 4.13
C LEU A 109 20.45 -13.49 3.53
N ILE A 110 19.32 -12.80 3.51
CA ILE A 110 18.08 -13.24 2.85
C ILE A 110 18.16 -12.79 1.40
N ALA A 111 18.42 -13.72 0.49
CA ALA A 111 18.56 -13.46 -0.95
C ALA A 111 18.01 -14.62 -1.79
N GLY A 112 17.78 -14.35 -3.08
CA GLY A 112 17.31 -15.36 -4.04
C GLY A 112 15.99 -15.99 -3.61
N HIS A 113 15.93 -17.33 -3.59
CA HIS A 113 14.71 -18.05 -3.23
C HIS A 113 14.24 -17.78 -1.79
N LEU A 114 15.11 -17.33 -0.88
CA LEU A 114 14.73 -16.98 0.49
C LEU A 114 13.84 -15.73 0.56
N LEU A 115 13.93 -14.82 -0.41
CA LEU A 115 13.07 -13.63 -0.45
C LEU A 115 11.59 -14.01 -0.59
N ARG A 116 11.30 -15.05 -1.37
CA ARG A 116 9.94 -15.56 -1.59
C ARG A 116 9.38 -16.33 -0.39
N GLN A 117 10.21 -16.65 0.59
CA GLN A 117 9.77 -17.38 1.78
C GLN A 117 8.96 -16.47 2.70
N SER A 118 8.05 -17.10 3.45
CA SER A 118 7.25 -16.45 4.47
C SER A 118 8.14 -15.81 5.54
N MET A 119 7.98 -14.49 5.72
CA MET A 119 8.64 -13.75 6.78
C MET A 119 8.08 -14.19 8.12
N MET A 120 8.91 -14.83 8.94
CA MET A 120 8.53 -15.28 10.29
C MET A 120 7.25 -16.13 10.33
N GLY A 121 6.98 -16.93 9.30
CA GLY A 121 5.77 -17.75 9.23
C GLY A 121 4.46 -16.95 9.06
N SER A 122 4.55 -15.70 8.59
CA SER A 122 3.42 -14.83 8.27
C SER A 122 2.94 -14.96 6.82
N ASP A 123 1.91 -14.21 6.47
CA ASP A 123 1.46 -14.07 5.09
C ASP A 123 2.27 -13.03 4.30
N LEU A 124 3.20 -12.33 4.94
CA LEU A 124 4.21 -11.55 4.24
C LEU A 124 5.37 -12.47 3.84
N SER A 125 5.95 -12.19 2.69
CA SER A 125 7.26 -12.71 2.29
C SER A 125 8.38 -11.75 2.71
N TYR A 126 9.62 -12.21 2.70
CA TYR A 126 10.77 -11.30 2.86
C TYR A 126 10.90 -10.33 1.68
N GLU A 127 10.40 -10.70 0.51
CA GLU A 127 10.30 -9.85 -0.67
C GLU A 127 9.31 -8.70 -0.45
N ASP A 128 8.17 -8.94 0.21
CA ASP A 128 7.23 -7.90 0.61
C ASP A 128 7.87 -6.89 1.59
N GLN A 129 8.80 -7.34 2.44
CA GLN A 129 9.56 -6.46 3.36
C GLN A 129 10.65 -5.67 2.63
N MET A 130 11.15 -6.20 1.51
CA MET A 130 12.13 -5.52 0.65
C MET A 130 11.49 -4.44 -0.22
N GLU A 131 10.23 -4.62 -0.60
CA GLU A 131 9.53 -3.69 -1.46
C GLU A 131 9.07 -2.45 -0.71
N ASP A 132 9.75 -1.34 -0.97
CA ASP A 132 9.44 -0.05 -0.38
C ASP A 132 9.50 1.11 -1.37
N HIS A 133 9.32 0.82 -2.67
CA HIS A 133 9.15 1.89 -3.65
C HIS A 133 7.72 2.42 -3.65
N LYS A 134 7.59 3.72 -3.92
CA LYS A 134 6.29 4.35 -4.24
C LYS A 134 5.64 3.59 -5.39
N LEU A 135 4.36 3.24 -5.26
CA LEU A 135 3.66 2.49 -6.32
C LEU A 135 3.63 3.30 -7.63
N SER A 136 3.42 4.61 -7.53
CA SER A 136 3.44 5.54 -8.66
C SER A 136 4.81 5.68 -9.32
N TYR A 137 5.90 5.23 -8.68
CA TYR A 137 7.23 5.18 -9.27
C TYR A 137 7.50 3.84 -9.98
N SER A 138 7.09 2.72 -9.37
CA SER A 138 7.33 1.39 -9.94
C SER A 138 6.29 0.94 -10.96
N TYR A 139 5.10 1.56 -10.95
CA TYR A 139 3.96 1.12 -11.77
C TYR A 139 3.34 2.25 -12.60
N SER A 140 2.93 1.88 -13.81
CA SER A 140 1.98 2.65 -14.62
C SER A 140 0.56 2.28 -14.23
N ALA A 141 -0.28 3.27 -13.97
CA ALA A 141 -1.64 3.11 -13.50
C ALA A 141 -2.66 3.45 -14.59
N THR A 142 -3.68 2.62 -14.74
CA THR A 142 -4.85 2.87 -15.60
C THR A 142 -6.12 2.73 -14.78
N PHE A 143 -7.08 3.64 -14.97
CA PHE A 143 -8.39 3.55 -14.36
C PHE A 143 -9.22 2.42 -14.99
N GLU A 144 -9.87 1.59 -14.18
CA GLU A 144 -10.78 0.54 -14.64
C GLU A 144 -12.24 0.99 -14.54
N LYS A 145 -12.70 1.25 -13.31
CA LYS A 145 -14.09 1.62 -13.00
C LYS A 145 -14.23 2.11 -11.57
N PHE A 146 -15.38 2.71 -11.28
CA PHE A 146 -15.82 2.95 -9.91
C PHE A 146 -16.57 1.75 -9.33
N VAL A 147 -16.40 1.50 -8.04
CA VAL A 147 -17.18 0.53 -7.26
C VAL A 147 -17.49 1.09 -5.87
N GLN A 148 -18.52 0.55 -5.23
CA GLN A 148 -18.68 0.70 -3.78
C GLN A 148 -17.88 -0.40 -3.08
N PHE A 149 -17.04 -0.02 -2.12
CA PHE A 149 -16.26 -0.96 -1.32
C PHE A 149 -16.20 -0.48 0.12
N GLU A 150 -16.65 -1.32 1.06
CA GLU A 150 -16.75 -1.01 2.49
C GLU A 150 -17.42 0.37 2.78
N GLY A 151 -18.48 0.70 2.03
CA GLY A 151 -19.23 1.95 2.19
C GLY A 151 -18.59 3.19 1.54
N ALA A 152 -17.47 3.04 0.84
CA ALA A 152 -16.80 4.14 0.14
C ALA A 152 -16.80 3.94 -1.38
N ARG A 153 -17.02 5.04 -2.13
CA ARG A 153 -16.82 5.07 -3.57
C ARG A 153 -15.32 4.96 -3.86
N CYS A 154 -14.92 3.88 -4.51
CA CYS A 154 -13.52 3.60 -4.86
C CYS A 154 -13.34 3.57 -6.38
N ALA A 155 -12.26 4.18 -6.87
CA ALA A 155 -11.72 3.92 -8.19
C ALA A 155 -10.83 2.67 -8.13
N ILE A 156 -11.07 1.71 -9.01
CA ILE A 156 -10.16 0.58 -9.22
C ILE A 156 -9.10 1.02 -10.23
N LEU A 157 -7.83 0.98 -9.83
CA LEU A 157 -6.69 1.17 -10.71
C LEU A 157 -6.03 -0.18 -11.00
N ASN A 158 -5.79 -0.45 -12.28
CA ASN A 158 -4.90 -1.52 -12.72
C ASN A 158 -3.47 -0.96 -12.80
N LEU A 159 -2.53 -1.62 -12.14
CA LEU A 159 -1.14 -1.21 -12.07
C LEU A 159 -0.29 -2.24 -12.81
N VAL A 160 0.55 -1.79 -13.73
CA VAL A 160 1.50 -2.63 -14.47
C VAL A 160 2.91 -2.16 -14.16
N ALA A 161 3.78 -3.08 -13.75
CA ALA A 161 5.16 -2.77 -13.41
C ALA A 161 5.89 -2.17 -14.63
N ARG A 162 6.72 -1.16 -14.39
CA ARG A 162 7.51 -0.51 -15.46
C ARG A 162 8.71 -1.33 -15.90
N ASP A 163 9.16 -2.24 -15.05
CA ASP A 163 10.28 -3.13 -15.31
C ASP A 163 9.87 -4.62 -15.19
N LYS A 164 10.80 -5.49 -15.59
CA LYS A 164 10.61 -6.95 -15.55
C LYS A 164 11.10 -7.59 -14.24
N GLU A 165 11.79 -6.83 -13.39
CA GLU A 165 12.43 -7.33 -12.17
C GLU A 165 11.49 -7.25 -10.96
N THR A 166 10.54 -6.32 -11.00
CA THR A 166 9.48 -6.14 -10.00
C THR A 166 8.72 -7.43 -9.82
N THR A 167 8.68 -7.92 -8.58
CA THR A 167 8.10 -9.21 -8.18
C THR A 167 6.66 -9.38 -8.66
N TYR A 168 5.84 -8.37 -8.41
CA TYR A 168 4.42 -8.38 -8.75
C TYR A 168 4.22 -7.57 -10.02
N GLN A 169 4.20 -8.26 -11.16
CA GLN A 169 4.12 -7.62 -12.47
C GLN A 169 2.82 -6.83 -12.67
N THR A 170 1.73 -7.24 -12.02
CA THR A 170 0.48 -6.48 -12.01
C THR A 170 -0.16 -6.40 -10.62
N ARG A 171 -0.92 -5.33 -10.41
CA ARG A 171 -1.73 -5.13 -9.19
C ARG A 171 -3.08 -4.52 -9.52
N LYS A 172 -4.03 -4.71 -8.61
CA LYS A 172 -5.26 -3.91 -8.56
C LYS A 172 -5.33 -3.16 -7.24
N ALA A 173 -5.60 -1.87 -7.30
CA ALA A 173 -5.73 -1.00 -6.13
C ALA A 173 -7.12 -0.36 -6.10
N TRP A 174 -7.81 -0.49 -4.97
CA TRP A 174 -9.08 0.20 -4.71
C TRP A 174 -8.76 1.48 -3.96
N ILE A 175 -8.90 2.62 -4.62
CA ILE A 175 -8.53 3.92 -4.07
C ILE A 175 -9.78 4.77 -3.90
N ASN A 176 -9.99 5.30 -2.69
CA ASN A 176 -10.95 6.35 -2.47
C ASN A 176 -10.35 7.67 -3.04
N PRO A 177 -10.94 8.25 -4.10
CA PRO A 177 -10.36 9.43 -4.76
C PRO A 177 -10.49 10.71 -3.93
N GLU A 178 -11.52 10.81 -3.09
CA GLU A 178 -11.76 11.98 -2.22
C GLU A 178 -10.70 12.04 -1.12
N ASN A 179 -10.49 10.90 -0.45
CA ASN A 179 -9.57 10.80 0.67
C ASN A 179 -8.13 10.52 0.25
N LYS A 180 -7.92 10.11 -1.01
CA LYS A 180 -6.62 9.71 -1.58
C LYS A 180 -6.01 8.58 -0.76
N THR A 181 -6.82 7.60 -0.40
CA THR A 181 -6.43 6.44 0.42
C THR A 181 -6.68 5.13 -0.34
N ILE A 182 -5.81 4.15 -0.15
CA ILE A 182 -5.99 2.79 -0.67
C ILE A 182 -6.77 1.96 0.34
N LEU A 183 -7.83 1.26 -0.04
CA LEU A 183 -8.62 0.44 0.87
C LEU A 183 -8.29 -1.05 0.70
N LYS A 184 -7.91 -1.44 -0.51
CA LYS A 184 -7.57 -2.80 -0.88
C LYS A 184 -6.50 -2.81 -1.96
N GLU A 185 -5.60 -3.78 -1.87
CA GLU A 185 -4.62 -4.09 -2.90
C GLU A 185 -4.66 -5.60 -3.19
N GLU A 186 -4.57 -5.96 -4.47
CA GLU A 186 -4.37 -7.32 -4.93
C GLU A 186 -3.12 -7.39 -5.80
N ARG A 187 -2.22 -8.34 -5.51
CA ARG A 187 -0.94 -8.51 -6.19
C ARG A 187 -0.92 -9.82 -6.96
N PHE A 188 -0.52 -9.75 -8.22
CA PHE A 188 -0.59 -10.89 -9.13
C PHE A 188 0.80 -11.30 -9.61
N ALA A 189 0.97 -12.60 -9.86
CA ALA A 189 2.11 -13.14 -10.57
C ALA A 189 2.09 -12.70 -12.04
N LYS A 190 3.23 -12.86 -12.73
CA LYS A 190 3.31 -12.66 -14.19
C LYS A 190 2.30 -13.51 -14.99
N SER A 191 1.92 -14.68 -14.46
CA SER A 191 0.90 -15.55 -15.05
C SER A 191 -0.54 -15.06 -14.85
N GLY A 192 -0.76 -13.96 -14.12
CA GLY A 192 -2.09 -13.48 -13.74
C GLY A 192 -2.68 -14.15 -12.50
N LYS A 193 -1.97 -15.10 -11.86
CA LYS A 193 -2.42 -15.73 -10.61
C LYS A 193 -2.40 -14.72 -9.45
N LEU A 194 -3.51 -14.58 -8.73
CA LEU A 194 -3.58 -13.77 -7.52
C LEU A 194 -2.71 -14.41 -6.43
N LEU A 195 -1.73 -13.66 -5.91
CA LEU A 195 -0.79 -14.13 -4.89
C LEU A 195 -1.10 -13.55 -3.51
N LYS A 196 -1.34 -12.25 -3.44
CA LYS A 196 -1.56 -11.56 -2.16
C LYS A 196 -2.77 -10.65 -2.24
N ARG A 197 -3.45 -10.51 -1.11
CA ARG A 197 -4.46 -9.47 -0.88
C ARG A 197 -4.11 -8.70 0.38
N ILE A 198 -4.20 -7.38 0.32
CA ILE A 198 -3.99 -6.47 1.44
C ILE A 198 -5.23 -5.63 1.63
N LEU A 199 -5.72 -5.52 2.86
CA LEU A 199 -6.74 -4.55 3.25
C LEU A 199 -6.11 -3.50 4.15
N PHE A 200 -6.46 -2.24 3.91
CA PHE A 200 -5.97 -1.10 4.69
C PHE A 200 -7.14 -0.54 5.47
N LYS A 201 -7.03 -0.56 6.80
CA LYS A 201 -8.10 -0.23 7.73
C LYS A 201 -7.62 0.77 8.78
N ASP A 202 -8.60 1.29 9.52
CA ASP A 202 -8.39 2.14 10.69
C ASP A 202 -7.56 3.39 10.34
N TYR A 203 -8.02 4.14 9.35
CA TYR A 203 -7.32 5.34 8.89
C TYR A 203 -7.34 6.44 9.94
N GLU A 204 -6.18 7.06 10.15
CA GLU A 204 -5.98 8.17 11.06
C GLU A 204 -5.24 9.32 10.34
N ILE A 205 -5.49 10.56 10.76
CA ILE A 205 -4.75 11.72 10.27
C ILE A 205 -3.51 11.91 11.16
N ILE A 206 -2.33 11.86 10.55
CA ILE A 206 -1.04 11.97 11.23
C ILE A 206 -0.25 13.08 10.55
N GLY A 207 -0.22 14.26 11.18
CA GLY A 207 0.18 15.50 10.51
C GLY A 207 -0.81 15.81 9.38
N GLN A 208 -0.32 15.82 8.14
CA GLN A 208 -1.15 16.05 6.94
C GLN A 208 -1.50 14.75 6.19
N ARG A 209 -1.04 13.59 6.69
CA ARG A 209 -1.14 12.30 6.00
C ARG A 209 -2.31 11.50 6.54
N ARG A 210 -3.12 10.91 5.65
CA ARG A 210 -4.10 9.88 6.03
C ARG A 210 -3.45 8.50 5.96
N PHE A 211 -3.13 7.94 7.11
CA PHE A 211 -2.36 6.70 7.22
C PHE A 211 -3.20 5.56 7.83
N PRO A 212 -3.16 4.33 7.27
CA PRO A 212 -3.89 3.20 7.82
C PRO A 212 -3.17 2.64 9.06
N ARG A 213 -3.87 2.51 10.18
CA ARG A 213 -3.31 1.93 11.42
C ARG A 213 -3.30 0.41 11.43
N THR A 214 -4.03 -0.22 10.50
CA THR A 214 -4.02 -1.67 10.30
C THR A 214 -3.87 -2.02 8.82
N MET A 215 -2.90 -2.88 8.50
CA MET A 215 -2.79 -3.57 7.22
C MET A 215 -3.01 -5.07 7.42
N ILE A 216 -3.95 -5.66 6.68
CA ILE A 216 -4.30 -7.07 6.78
C ILE A 216 -3.86 -7.78 5.51
N PHE A 217 -2.82 -8.59 5.62
CA PHE A 217 -2.26 -9.40 4.56
C PHE A 217 -2.90 -10.78 4.55
N ARG A 218 -3.18 -11.29 3.35
CA ARG A 218 -3.54 -12.68 3.08
C ARG A 218 -2.69 -13.25 1.96
N ASP A 219 -2.13 -14.42 2.21
CA ASP A 219 -1.52 -15.25 1.18
C ASP A 219 -2.60 -16.09 0.49
N MET A 220 -2.87 -15.79 -0.78
CA MET A 220 -3.95 -16.44 -1.51
C MET A 220 -3.59 -17.86 -1.97
N LEU A 221 -2.35 -18.31 -1.71
CA LEU A 221 -1.90 -19.69 -1.91
C LEU A 221 -2.11 -20.57 -0.66
N LYS A 222 -2.53 -19.98 0.46
CA LYS A 222 -2.74 -20.68 1.73
C LYS A 222 -4.18 -20.50 2.19
N GLU A 223 -4.76 -21.55 2.73
CA GLU A 223 -6.10 -21.50 3.30
C GLU A 223 -6.06 -21.04 4.76
N ASN A 224 -7.09 -20.29 5.18
CA ASN A 224 -7.31 -19.91 6.57
C ASN A 224 -6.13 -19.19 7.26
N THR A 225 -5.28 -18.52 6.49
CA THR A 225 -4.18 -17.70 7.01
C THR A 225 -4.50 -16.21 6.92
N LYS A 226 -3.94 -15.43 7.84
CA LYS A 226 -4.03 -13.97 7.84
C LYS A 226 -2.92 -13.39 8.69
N THR A 227 -2.30 -12.31 8.24
CA THR A 227 -1.41 -11.49 9.09
C THR A 227 -1.90 -10.06 9.17
N SER A 228 -2.15 -9.56 10.38
CA SER A 228 -2.48 -8.14 10.60
C SER A 228 -1.26 -7.41 11.12
N TYR A 229 -0.77 -6.40 10.40
CA TYR A 229 0.20 -5.45 10.91
C TYR A 229 -0.56 -4.24 11.48
N LYS A 230 -0.52 -4.08 12.80
CA LYS A 230 -1.01 -2.90 13.51
C LYS A 230 0.13 -1.94 13.81
N PHE A 231 -0.01 -0.70 13.38
CA PHE A 231 0.92 0.37 13.71
C PHE A 231 0.44 0.99 15.02
N ASP A 232 1.16 0.76 16.13
CA ASP A 232 0.81 1.33 17.43
C ASP A 232 1.36 2.75 17.56
N VAL A 233 2.52 3.02 16.96
CA VAL A 233 3.12 4.36 16.80
C VAL A 233 3.69 4.46 15.40
N ILE A 234 3.45 5.60 14.74
CA ILE A 234 4.10 5.98 13.48
C ILE A 234 4.55 7.44 13.61
N LYS A 235 5.81 7.70 13.32
CA LYS A 235 6.39 9.04 13.26
C LYS A 235 7.06 9.19 11.91
N PHE A 236 6.72 10.24 11.19
CA PHE A 236 7.34 10.57 9.91
C PHE A 236 8.43 11.63 10.12
N ASP A 237 9.34 11.71 9.16
CA ASP A 237 10.34 12.78 9.05
C ASP A 237 11.23 12.89 10.31
N VAL A 238 11.53 11.73 10.91
CA VAL A 238 12.37 11.60 12.12
C VAL A 238 13.87 11.57 11.78
N GLN A 239 14.71 12.12 12.65
CA GLN A 239 16.16 11.95 12.55
C GLN A 239 16.55 10.55 13.04
N ILE A 240 17.23 9.78 12.19
CA ILE A 240 17.66 8.41 12.50
C ILE A 240 19.18 8.37 12.55
N PRO A 241 19.80 8.00 13.69
CA PRO A 241 21.25 7.88 13.78
C PRO A 241 21.80 6.84 12.80
N ALA A 242 22.89 7.15 12.10
CA ALA A 242 23.49 6.28 11.08
C ALA A 242 23.82 4.86 11.59
N LYS A 243 24.08 4.69 12.89
CA LYS A 243 24.33 3.38 13.52
C LYS A 243 23.20 2.37 13.30
N TYR A 244 21.95 2.82 13.12
CA TYR A 244 20.80 1.94 12.85
C TYR A 244 20.91 1.29 11.47
N PHE A 245 21.65 1.88 10.54
CA PHE A 245 21.86 1.39 9.18
C PHE A 245 23.29 0.86 8.97
N SER A 246 23.93 0.36 10.02
CA SER A 246 25.24 -0.28 9.96
C SER A 246 25.10 -1.77 10.26
N GLN A 247 25.84 -2.64 9.56
CA GLN A 247 25.86 -4.07 9.89
C GLN A 247 26.33 -4.36 11.32
N SER A 248 27.06 -3.43 11.96
CA SER A 248 27.46 -3.57 13.36
C SER A 248 26.26 -3.63 14.32
N ILE A 249 25.09 -3.11 13.93
CA ILE A 249 23.86 -3.16 14.74
C ILE A 249 23.34 -4.59 14.92
N LEU A 250 23.69 -5.49 13.99
CA LEU A 250 23.28 -6.89 13.99
C LEU A 250 24.10 -7.76 14.94
N LYS A 251 25.08 -7.20 15.66
CA LYS A 251 25.80 -7.93 16.71
C LYS A 251 24.89 -8.17 17.92
N ARG A 252 25.24 -9.16 18.73
CA ARG A 252 24.55 -9.47 19.98
C ARG A 252 24.45 -8.26 20.89
#